data_AF-A0AAD1IQP9-F1
#
_entry.id   AF-A0AAD1IQP9-F1
#
_cell.length_a   1.000
_cell.length_b   1.000
_cell.length_c   1.000
_cell.angle_alpha   90.00
_cell.angle_beta   90.00
_cell.angle_gamma   90.00
#
_symmetry.space_group_name_H-M   'P 1'
#
loop_
_entity.id
_entity.type
_entity.pdbx_description
1 polymer ?
#
loop_
_entity_poly.entity_id
_entity_poly.type
_entity_poly.pdbx_seq_one_letter_code
_entity_poly.pdbx_strand_id
1 'polypeptide(L)'
;MRTPITAGKRLINALSEALEAGMEWTEAEEATLGLIESAADRVAILKRLFDTEVEKPEVSTRRVTELSAEIRQHEANIQKWVSVLDPYMSRQPKSKQHQSAAHSRWHGGAA
;
A
#
# COMPACT_ATOMS: atom_id res chain seq x y z
N MET A 1 -29.84 -8.58 -1.67
CA MET A 1 -28.92 -7.41 -1.72
C MET A 1 -27.51 -7.94 -1.94
N ARG A 2 -26.78 -7.46 -2.96
CA ARG A 2 -25.36 -7.80 -3.13
C ARG A 2 -24.55 -6.97 -2.15
N THR A 3 -23.71 -7.59 -1.34
CA THR A 3 -22.77 -6.90 -0.46
C THR A 3 -21.78 -6.10 -1.32
N PRO A 4 -21.59 -4.80 -1.07
CA PRO A 4 -20.62 -4.01 -1.83
C PRO A 4 -19.20 -4.55 -1.61
N ILE A 5 -18.41 -4.62 -2.69
CA ILE A 5 -17.03 -5.11 -2.66
C ILE A 5 -16.20 -4.12 -1.83
N THR A 6 -15.51 -4.62 -0.80
CA THR A 6 -14.68 -3.81 0.09
C THR A 6 -13.43 -3.28 -0.63
N ALA A 7 -12.68 -2.39 0.01
CA ALA A 7 -11.46 -1.83 -0.60
C ALA A 7 -10.37 -2.91 -0.69
N GLY A 8 -10.23 -3.72 0.36
CA GLY A 8 -9.38 -4.89 0.40
C GLY A 8 -9.75 -5.89 -0.68
N LYS A 9 -11.03 -6.26 -0.79
CA LYS A 9 -11.44 -7.24 -1.81
C LYS A 9 -11.18 -6.76 -3.24
N ARG A 10 -11.35 -5.45 -3.51
CA ARG A 10 -10.97 -4.84 -4.78
C ARG A 10 -9.46 -4.95 -5.05
N LEU A 11 -8.64 -4.71 -4.04
CA LEU A 11 -7.18 -4.82 -4.17
C LEU A 11 -6.75 -6.28 -4.43
N ILE A 12 -7.32 -7.25 -3.71
CA ILE A 12 -7.03 -8.67 -3.94
C ILE A 12 -7.44 -9.10 -5.35
N ASN A 13 -8.60 -8.67 -5.84
CA ASN A 13 -9.01 -8.97 -7.20
C ASN A 13 -8.01 -8.41 -8.22
N ALA A 14 -7.53 -7.17 -8.03
CA ALA A 14 -6.53 -6.58 -8.92
C ALA A 14 -5.18 -7.32 -8.87
N LEU A 15 -4.75 -7.79 -7.70
CA LEU A 15 -3.52 -8.60 -7.56
C LEU A 15 -3.68 -9.97 -8.21
N SER A 16 -4.82 -10.64 -8.03
CA SER A 16 -5.11 -11.94 -8.66
C SER A 16 -5.30 -11.83 -10.18
N GLU A 17 -5.86 -10.73 -10.69
CA GLU A 17 -5.93 -10.45 -12.13
C GLU A 17 -4.55 -10.22 -12.76
N ALA A 18 -3.57 -9.77 -11.96
CA ALA A 18 -2.19 -9.62 -12.40
C ALA A 18 -1.39 -10.92 -12.41
N LEU A 19 -1.93 -12.00 -11.81
CA LEU A 19 -1.31 -13.31 -11.81
C LEU A 19 -1.40 -13.94 -13.21
N GLU A 20 -0.31 -14.52 -13.72
CA GLU A 20 -0.34 -15.14 -15.06
C GLU A 20 -1.34 -16.31 -15.10
N ALA A 21 -1.96 -16.51 -16.26
CA ALA A 21 -2.96 -17.55 -16.44
C ALA A 21 -2.41 -18.95 -16.10
N GLY A 22 -3.08 -19.64 -15.19
CA GLY A 22 -2.69 -20.99 -14.74
C GLY A 22 -1.73 -21.02 -13.56
N MET A 23 -1.31 -19.87 -13.04
CA MET A 23 -0.66 -19.79 -11.72
C MET A 23 -1.69 -19.68 -10.61
N GLU A 24 -1.33 -20.22 -9.45
CA GLU A 24 -2.12 -20.12 -8.21
C GLU A 24 -1.23 -19.54 -7.11
N TRP A 25 -1.85 -18.83 -6.18
CA TRP A 25 -1.16 -18.37 -4.98
C TRP A 25 -0.79 -19.56 -4.10
N THR A 26 0.43 -19.57 -3.58
CA THR A 26 0.83 -20.48 -2.52
C THR A 26 0.10 -20.14 -1.22
N GLU A 27 0.00 -21.10 -0.29
CA GLU A 27 -0.62 -20.88 1.03
C GLU A 27 0.02 -19.69 1.80
N ALA A 28 1.33 -19.50 1.67
CA ALA A 28 2.03 -18.38 2.28
C ALA A 28 1.67 -17.02 1.64
N GLU A 29 1.45 -17.02 0.33
CA GLU A 29 1.00 -15.84 -0.42
C GLU A 29 -0.47 -15.54 -0.11
N GLU A 30 -1.33 -16.55 0.03
CA GLU A 30 -2.72 -16.39 0.47
C GLU A 30 -2.81 -15.77 1.86
N ALA A 31 -1.98 -16.22 2.81
CA ALA A 31 -1.90 -15.60 4.13
C ALA A 31 -1.49 -14.12 4.04
N THR A 32 -0.54 -13.80 3.16
CA THR A 32 -0.09 -12.43 2.91
C THR A 32 -1.18 -11.58 2.24
N LEU A 33 -1.94 -12.14 1.29
CA LEU A 33 -3.11 -11.50 0.68
C LEU A 33 -4.17 -11.19 1.74
N GLY A 34 -4.41 -12.08 2.71
CA GLY A 34 -5.33 -11.80 3.82
C GLY A 34 -4.91 -10.60 4.68
N LEU A 35 -3.60 -10.41 4.91
CA LEU A 35 -3.06 -9.24 5.60
C LEU A 35 -3.24 -7.96 4.78
N ILE A 36 -3.00 -8.03 3.47
CA ILE A 36 -3.19 -6.92 2.53
C ILE A 36 -4.66 -6.50 2.48
N GLU A 37 -5.59 -7.45 2.36
CA GLU A 37 -7.03 -7.20 2.34
C GLU A 37 -7.47 -6.46 3.61
N SER A 38 -7.09 -6.99 4.77
CA SER A 38 -7.45 -6.43 6.08
C SER A 38 -6.88 -5.02 6.26
N ALA A 39 -5.63 -4.78 5.84
CA ALA A 39 -5.02 -3.45 5.92
C ALA A 39 -5.68 -2.44 4.98
N ALA A 40 -6.02 -2.85 3.75
CA ALA A 40 -6.70 -1.97 2.79
C ALA A 40 -8.11 -1.57 3.25
N ASP A 41 -8.86 -2.50 3.85
CA ASP A 41 -10.15 -2.18 4.46
C ASP A 41 -10.02 -1.22 5.64
N ARG A 42 -8.97 -1.39 6.45
CA ARG A 42 -8.66 -0.46 7.54
C ARG A 42 -8.30 0.93 7.05
N VAL A 43 -7.50 1.04 5.99
CA VAL A 43 -7.19 2.33 5.33
C VAL A 43 -8.47 3.01 4.85
N ALA A 44 -9.39 2.27 4.22
CA ALA A 44 -10.66 2.85 3.76
C ALA A 44 -11.55 3.36 4.91
N ILE A 45 -11.50 2.73 6.09
CA ILE A 45 -12.16 3.23 7.30
C ILE A 45 -11.44 4.48 7.83
N LEU A 46 -10.12 4.43 7.95
CA LEU A 46 -9.32 5.54 8.49
C LEU A 46 -9.43 6.80 7.62
N LYS A 47 -9.45 6.67 6.29
CA LYS A 47 -9.66 7.79 5.37
C LYS A 47 -11.02 8.44 5.59
N ARG A 48 -12.10 7.66 5.71
CA ARG A 48 -13.43 8.20 6.04
C ARG A 48 -13.45 8.92 7.39
N LEU A 49 -12.77 8.38 8.40
CA LEU A 49 -12.65 9.03 9.71
C LEU A 49 -11.83 10.32 9.64
N PHE A 50 -10.79 10.35 8.81
CA PHE A 50 -9.97 11.53 8.55
C PHE A 50 -10.81 12.62 7.89
N ASP A 51 -11.51 12.29 6.81
CA ASP A 51 -12.39 13.20 6.08
C ASP A 51 -13.46 13.79 7.02
N THR A 52 -14.09 12.92 7.83
CA THR A 52 -15.06 13.35 8.85
C THR A 52 -14.45 14.29 9.89
N GLU A 53 -13.18 14.12 10.27
CA GLU A 53 -12.53 14.97 11.27
C GLU A 53 -12.20 16.35 10.71
N VAL A 54 -11.72 16.43 9.48
CA VAL A 54 -11.32 17.70 8.85
C VAL A 54 -12.51 18.55 8.42
N GLU A 55 -13.69 17.95 8.27
CA GLU A 55 -14.95 18.65 7.99
C GLU A 55 -15.64 19.25 9.23
N LYS A 56 -15.12 18.99 10.44
CA LYS A 56 -15.71 19.53 11.67
C LYS A 56 -15.51 21.05 11.78
N PRO A 57 -16.48 21.77 12.38
CA PRO A 57 -16.31 23.20 12.68
C PRO A 57 -15.10 23.49 13.58
N GLU A 58 -14.83 22.59 14.54
CA GLU A 58 -13.63 22.60 15.37
C GLU A 58 -12.86 21.31 15.15
N VAL A 59 -11.72 21.42 14.46
CA VAL A 59 -10.88 20.29 14.06
C VAL A 59 -9.90 19.94 15.17
N SER A 60 -9.85 18.67 15.56
CA SER A 60 -8.80 18.18 16.47
C SER A 60 -7.51 17.89 15.70
N THR A 61 -6.53 18.79 15.79
CA THR A 61 -5.21 18.64 15.14
C THR A 61 -4.47 17.36 15.57
N ARG A 62 -4.63 16.96 16.84
CA ARG A 62 -4.10 15.69 17.35
C ARG A 62 -4.71 14.50 16.61
N ARG A 63 -6.03 14.45 16.50
CA ARG A 63 -6.74 13.34 15.85
C ARG A 63 -6.44 13.25 14.36
N VAL A 64 -6.36 14.40 13.67
CA VAL A 64 -5.90 14.47 12.28
C VAL A 64 -4.51 13.88 12.12
N THR A 65 -3.59 14.18 13.05
CA THR A 65 -2.22 13.65 13.04
C THR A 65 -2.18 12.14 13.28
N GLU A 66 -2.93 11.64 14.26
CA GLU A 66 -3.03 10.20 14.57
C GLU A 66 -3.60 9.42 13.38
N LEU A 67 -4.72 9.87 12.80
CA LEU A 67 -5.33 9.24 11.62
C LEU A 67 -4.37 9.25 10.42
N SER A 68 -3.68 10.37 10.18
CA SER A 68 -2.69 10.47 9.11
C SER A 68 -1.53 9.49 9.28
N ALA A 69 -1.04 9.31 10.51
CA ALA A 69 0.06 8.40 10.80
C ALA A 69 -0.36 6.95 10.56
N GLU A 70 -1.53 6.55 11.03
CA GLU A 70 -2.07 5.20 10.85
C GLU A 70 -2.32 4.88 9.36
N ILE A 71 -2.87 5.84 8.60
CA ILE A 71 -3.06 5.68 7.14
C ILE A 71 -1.72 5.38 6.46
N ARG A 72 -0.69 6.22 6.71
CA ARG A 72 0.64 6.03 6.12
C ARG A 72 1.28 4.71 6.53
N GLN A 73 1.12 4.29 7.78
CA GLN A 73 1.69 3.03 8.27
C GLN A 73 1.07 1.83 7.56
N HIS A 74 -0.26 1.82 7.39
CA HIS A 74 -0.94 0.76 6.65
C HIS A 74 -0.61 0.77 5.15
N GLU A 75 -0.56 1.94 4.52
CA GLU A 75 -0.16 2.06 3.11
C GLU A 75 1.27 1.56 2.88
N ALA A 76 2.22 1.89 3.78
CA ALA A 76 3.58 1.37 3.73
C ALA A 76 3.63 -0.15 3.92
N ASN A 77 2.84 -0.71 4.83
CA ASN A 77 2.75 -2.16 5.03
C ASN A 77 2.17 -2.88 3.81
N ILE A 78 1.10 -2.34 3.20
CA ILE A 78 0.52 -2.87 1.97
C ILE A 78 1.58 -2.89 0.87
N GLN A 79 2.29 -1.77 0.65
CA GLN A 79 3.35 -1.70 -0.35
C GLN A 79 4.44 -2.75 -0.09
N LYS A 80 4.87 -2.90 1.17
CA LYS A 80 5.87 -3.90 1.57
C LYS A 80 5.39 -5.32 1.26
N TRP A 81 4.18 -5.69 1.64
CA TRP A 81 3.67 -7.04 1.40
C TRP A 81 3.43 -7.34 -0.07
N VAL A 82 2.90 -6.38 -0.83
CA VAL A 82 2.77 -6.51 -2.29
C VAL A 82 4.13 -6.73 -2.94
N SER A 83 5.19 -6.07 -2.48
CA SER A 83 6.55 -6.28 -3.03
C SER A 83 7.12 -7.68 -2.79
N VAL A 84 6.60 -8.41 -1.79
CA VAL A 84 6.99 -9.79 -1.49
C VAL A 84 6.19 -10.79 -2.32
N LEU A 85 4.97 -10.42 -2.76
CA LEU A 85 4.12 -11.25 -3.63
C LEU A 85 4.56 -11.26 -5.10
N ASP A 86 5.30 -10.24 -5.55
CA ASP A 86 5.75 -10.17 -6.94
C ASP A 86 7.15 -10.82 -7.08
N PRO A 87 7.25 -12.03 -7.67
CA PRO A 87 8.53 -12.71 -7.87
C PRO A 87 9.48 -11.91 -8.79
N TYR A 88 8.96 -10.99 -9.60
CA TYR A 88 9.71 -10.11 -10.49
C TYR A 88 10.05 -8.74 -9.87
N MET A 89 9.40 -8.29 -8.80
CA MET A 89 9.78 -7.05 -8.07
C MET A 89 11.14 -7.18 -7.38
N SER A 90 11.52 -8.39 -6.96
CA SER A 90 12.89 -8.69 -6.52
C SER A 90 13.95 -8.41 -7.61
N ARG A 91 13.52 -8.35 -8.88
CA ARG A 91 14.36 -8.11 -10.07
C ARG A 91 14.18 -6.72 -10.67
N GLN A 92 13.26 -5.89 -10.16
CA GLN A 92 13.11 -4.51 -10.65
C GLN A 92 14.33 -3.69 -10.17
N PRO A 93 15.27 -3.33 -11.07
CA PRO A 93 16.34 -2.43 -10.67
C PRO A 93 15.69 -1.13 -10.22
N LYS A 94 16.19 -0.53 -9.11
CA LYS A 94 15.72 0.76 -8.57
C LYS A 94 15.31 1.69 -9.71
N SER A 95 14.16 2.37 -9.64
CA SER A 95 13.72 3.24 -10.73
C SER A 95 14.86 4.16 -11.19
N LYS A 96 14.97 4.44 -12.50
CA LYS A 96 16.08 5.26 -13.05
C LYS A 96 16.25 6.58 -12.29
N GLN A 97 15.16 7.15 -11.78
CA GLN A 97 15.17 8.33 -10.92
C GLN A 97 15.87 8.09 -9.56
N HIS A 98 15.59 6.97 -8.89
CA HIS A 98 16.28 6.59 -7.66
C HIS A 98 17.76 6.26 -7.88
N GLN A 99 18.10 5.61 -9.01
CA GLN A 99 19.49 5.38 -9.37
C GLN A 99 20.22 6.69 -9.68
N SER A 100 19.59 7.59 -10.43
CA SER A 100 20.12 8.92 -10.73
C SER A 100 20.34 9.73 -9.45
N ALA A 101 19.39 9.71 -8.51
CA ALA A 101 19.52 10.41 -7.23
C ALA A 101 20.59 9.81 -6.32
N ALA A 102 20.78 8.48 -6.36
CA ALA A 102 21.89 7.83 -5.66
C ALA A 102 23.23 8.14 -6.33
N HIS A 103 23.30 8.08 -7.66
CA HIS A 103 24.49 8.39 -8.43
C HIS A 103 24.92 9.86 -8.26
N SER A 104 23.97 10.80 -8.23
CA SER A 104 24.28 12.21 -7.97
C SER A 104 24.77 12.44 -6.54
N ARG A 105 24.32 11.65 -5.56
CA ARG A 105 24.80 11.75 -4.17
C ARG A 105 26.21 11.17 -3.97
N TRP A 106 26.58 10.16 -4.73
CA TRP A 106 27.87 9.45 -4.59
C TRP A 106 28.95 9.93 -5.58
N HIS A 107 28.54 10.40 -6.75
CA HIS A 107 29.44 10.84 -7.83
C HIS A 107 29.27 12.31 -8.23
N GLY A 108 28.27 13.02 -7.69
CA GLY A 108 28.08 14.46 -7.91
C GLY A 108 28.89 15.35 -6.96
N GLY A 109 29.86 14.78 -6.24
CA GLY A 109 30.74 15.48 -5.32
C GLY A 109 32.22 15.37 -5.73
N ALA A 110 32.56 15.82 -6.94
CA ALA A 110 33.95 16.14 -7.29
C ALA A 110 33.98 17.07 -8.53
N ALA A 111 34.40 18.31 -8.28
CA ALA A 111 34.97 19.33 -9.17
C ALA A 111 34.28 19.63 -10.52
#